data_AF-A0A957QWY7-F1
#
_entry.id   AF-A0A957QWY7-F1
#
_cell.length_a   1.000
_cell.length_b   1.000
_cell.length_c   1.000
_cell.angle_alpha   90.00
_cell.angle_beta   90.00
_cell.angle_gamma   90.00
#
_symmetry.space_group_name_H-M   'P 1'
#
loop_
_entity.id
_entity.type
_entity.pdbx_description
1 polymer ?
#
loop_
_entity_poly.entity_id
_entity_poly.type
_entity_poly.pdbx_seq_one_letter_code
_entity_poly.pdbx_strand_id
1 'polypeptide(L)'
;MDKLDAVTLLNAYCQGIFPMDHNGEIYWYAPDPRAILPLDNFHLPRSLARTVKQKKYEVRIDTAFADVMRACARSAPGREDTWISEEFVEVYSQLHEAGFAHSVESWQDGRLVGGLYGV
;
A
#
# COMPACT_ATOMS: atom_id res chain seq x y z
N MET A 1 21.02 8.15 -13.16
CA MET A 1 19.58 7.98 -12.96
C MET A 1 19.29 8.58 -11.60
N ASP A 2 18.49 9.64 -11.55
CA ASP A 2 18.13 10.25 -10.27
C ASP A 2 17.32 9.23 -9.47
N LYS A 3 17.85 8.87 -8.29
CA LYS A 3 17.25 7.91 -7.36
C LYS A 3 15.91 8.48 -6.89
N LEU A 4 14.87 7.64 -6.76
CA LEU A 4 13.62 8.10 -6.16
C LEU A 4 13.88 8.52 -4.71
N ASP A 5 13.43 9.70 -4.32
CA ASP A 5 13.53 10.19 -2.95
C ASP A 5 12.14 10.51 -2.36
N ALA A 6 12.06 10.44 -1.03
CA ALA A 6 10.80 10.59 -0.31
C ALA A 6 10.15 11.97 -0.49
N VAL A 7 10.95 13.05 -0.62
CA VAL A 7 10.42 14.40 -0.79
C VAL A 7 9.80 14.55 -2.17
N THR A 8 10.46 14.06 -3.21
CA THR A 8 9.91 14.03 -4.57
C THR A 8 8.62 13.21 -4.63
N LEU A 9 8.60 12.04 -3.98
CA LEU A 9 7.42 11.18 -3.91
C LEU A 9 6.24 11.89 -3.24
N LEU A 10 6.45 12.49 -2.07
CA LEU A 10 5.39 13.21 -1.35
C LEU A 10 4.84 14.39 -2.17
N ASN A 11 5.72 15.17 -2.80
CA ASN A 11 5.33 16.29 -3.65
C ASN A 11 4.49 15.83 -4.87
N ALA A 12 4.79 14.66 -5.43
CA ALA A 12 4.00 14.07 -6.51
C ALA A 12 2.59 13.71 -6.02
N TYR A 13 2.48 13.06 -4.85
CA TYR A 13 1.19 12.72 -4.24
C TYR A 13 0.33 13.96 -3.98
N CYS A 14 0.92 15.06 -3.49
CA CYS A 14 0.22 16.35 -3.30
C CYS A 14 -0.36 16.92 -4.61
N GLN A 15 0.18 16.54 -5.76
CA GLN A 15 -0.27 16.95 -7.09
C GLN A 15 -1.18 15.90 -7.75
N GLY A 16 -1.53 14.82 -7.05
CA GLY A 16 -2.33 13.72 -7.59
C GLY A 16 -1.55 12.77 -8.51
N ILE A 17 -0.22 12.81 -8.49
CA ILE A 17 0.68 11.99 -9.31
C ILE A 17 1.23 10.84 -8.45
N PHE A 18 1.34 9.63 -9.01
CA PHE A 18 1.98 8.49 -8.33
C PHE A 18 2.98 7.78 -9.26
N PRO A 19 4.09 7.23 -8.71
CA PRO A 19 5.04 6.47 -9.50
C PRO A 19 4.73 4.97 -9.52
N MET A 20 5.13 4.29 -10.60
CA MET A 20 5.29 2.84 -10.65
C MET A 20 6.59 2.48 -11.36
N ASP A 21 7.28 1.44 -10.87
CA ASP A 21 8.43 0.86 -11.54
C ASP A 21 7.99 -0.02 -12.73
N HIS A 22 8.71 0.10 -13.83
CA HIS A 22 8.60 -0.79 -14.97
C HIS A 22 10.01 -1.26 -15.38
N ASN A 23 10.46 -2.36 -14.78
CA ASN A 23 11.77 -2.97 -15.04
C ASN A 23 12.96 -2.03 -14.73
N GLY A 24 12.90 -1.31 -13.61
CA GLY A 24 13.95 -0.39 -13.14
C GLY A 24 13.82 1.02 -13.70
N GLU A 25 12.78 1.31 -14.49
CA GLU A 25 12.43 2.65 -14.93
C GLU A 25 11.18 3.14 -14.19
N ILE A 26 11.24 4.34 -13.62
CA ILE A 26 10.12 4.94 -12.90
C ILE A 26 9.24 5.70 -13.89
N TYR A 27 7.96 5.32 -13.94
CA TYR A 27 6.92 6.01 -14.68
C TYR A 27 5.99 6.74 -13.72
N TRP A 28 5.66 8.00 -14.04
CA TRP A 28 4.77 8.84 -13.25
C TRP A 28 3.39 8.92 -13.89
N TYR A 29 2.35 8.68 -13.11
CA TYR A 29 0.97 8.55 -13.59
C TYR A 29 0.04 9.60 -12.98
N ALA A 30 -0.80 10.18 -13.82
CA ALA A 30 -1.92 11.05 -13.47
C ALA A 30 -3.14 10.71 -14.35
N PRO A 31 -3.77 9.54 -14.16
CA PRO A 31 -4.80 9.04 -15.06
C PRO A 31 -6.09 9.87 -15.00
N ASP A 32 -6.72 10.02 -16.16
CA ASP A 32 -8.06 10.57 -16.35
C ASP A 32 -8.89 9.57 -17.19
N PRO A 33 -9.96 8.96 -16.63
CA PRO A 33 -10.51 9.17 -15.28
C PRO A 33 -9.67 8.56 -14.15
N ARG A 34 -9.74 9.15 -12.95
CA ARG A 34 -9.10 8.65 -11.74
C ARG A 34 -10.02 7.72 -10.96
N ALA A 35 -9.54 6.51 -10.65
CA ALA A 35 -10.24 5.60 -9.76
C ALA A 35 -10.19 6.12 -8.30
N ILE A 36 -11.36 6.22 -7.66
CA ILE A 36 -11.51 6.59 -6.26
C ILE A 36 -12.47 5.63 -5.55
N LEU A 37 -12.32 5.49 -4.24
CA LEU A 37 -13.28 4.79 -3.37
C LEU A 37 -13.87 5.82 -2.39
N PRO A 38 -15.07 6.37 -2.67
CA PRO A 38 -15.74 7.26 -1.73
C PRO A 38 -15.98 6.55 -0.40
N LEU A 39 -15.65 7.22 0.70
CA LEU A 39 -15.91 6.69 2.04
C LEU A 39 -17.40 6.81 2.39
N ASP A 40 -18.04 7.87 1.90
CA ASP A 40 -19.48 8.03 1.95
C ASP A 40 -20.16 6.94 1.12
N ASN A 41 -21.08 6.22 1.72
CA ASN A 41 -21.79 5.08 1.11
C ASN A 41 -20.88 3.90 0.72
N PHE A 42 -19.75 3.70 1.42
CA PHE A 42 -18.95 2.50 1.24
C PHE A 42 -19.82 1.22 1.35
N HIS A 43 -19.84 0.43 0.29
CA HIS A 43 -20.58 -0.81 0.26
C HIS A 43 -19.80 -1.91 0.99
N LEU A 44 -20.20 -2.19 2.24
CA LEU A 44 -19.71 -3.34 2.99
C LEU A 44 -20.62 -4.56 2.75
N PRO A 45 -20.17 -5.60 2.01
CA PRO A 45 -20.99 -6.78 1.79
C PRO A 45 -21.36 -7.46 3.12
N ARG A 46 -22.60 -7.97 3.23
CA ARG A 46 -23.10 -8.61 4.46
C ARG A 46 -22.20 -9.75 4.95
N SER A 47 -21.61 -10.52 4.04
CA SER A 47 -20.67 -11.59 4.34
C SER A 47 -19.41 -11.07 5.01
N LEU A 48 -18.83 -9.99 4.51
CA LEU A 48 -17.64 -9.34 5.09
C LEU A 48 -17.96 -8.72 6.45
N ALA A 49 -19.10 -8.03 6.59
CA ALA A 49 -19.55 -7.49 7.87
C ALA A 49 -19.65 -8.57 8.96
N ARG A 50 -20.14 -9.77 8.61
CA ARG A 50 -20.21 -10.91 9.52
C ARG A 50 -18.80 -11.40 9.90
N THR A 51 -17.87 -11.49 8.94
CA THR A 51 -16.48 -11.87 9.22
C THR A 51 -15.80 -10.90 10.18
N VAL A 52 -15.94 -9.58 9.96
CA VAL A 52 -15.36 -8.55 10.85
C VAL A 52 -15.91 -8.69 12.28
N LYS A 53 -17.22 -8.88 12.44
CA LYS A 53 -17.85 -9.06 13.76
C LYS A 53 -17.38 -10.29 14.53
N GLN A 54 -16.87 -11.32 13.84
CA GLN A 54 -16.32 -12.52 14.47
C GLN A 54 -14.95 -12.27 15.12
N LYS A 55 -14.29 -11.13 14.84
CA LYS A 55 -12.99 -10.78 15.40
C LYS A 55 -11.94 -11.89 15.24
N LYS A 56 -11.98 -12.57 14.09
CA LYS A 56 -11.03 -13.64 13.73
C LYS A 56 -9.61 -13.12 13.50
N TYR A 57 -9.50 -11.83 13.19
CA TYR A 57 -8.25 -11.14 12.92
C TYR A 57 -8.09 -9.99 13.90
N GLU A 58 -6.88 -9.83 14.42
CA GLU A 58 -6.46 -8.63 15.12
C GLU A 58 -6.02 -7.60 14.08
N VAL A 59 -6.60 -6.39 14.13
CA VAL A 59 -6.20 -5.30 13.25
C VAL A 59 -5.20 -4.42 13.99
N ARG A 60 -4.04 -4.18 13.37
CA ARG A 60 -3.00 -3.27 13.85
C ARG A 60 -2.74 -2.19 12.80
N ILE A 61 -2.14 -1.09 13.24
CA ILE A 61 -1.81 0.06 12.40
C ILE A 61 -0.36 0.41 12.68
N ASP A 62 0.41 0.63 11.62
CA ASP A 62 1.80 1.11 11.70
C ASP A 62 2.72 0.22 12.54
N THR A 63 2.44 -1.10 12.59
CA THR A 63 3.28 -2.05 13.35
C THR A 63 4.21 -2.88 12.48
N ALA A 64 3.98 -2.93 11.17
CA ALA A 64 4.74 -3.77 10.25
C ALA A 64 4.75 -3.22 8.80
N PHE A 65 4.94 -1.92 8.62
CA PHE A 65 4.82 -1.23 7.33
C PHE A 65 5.65 -1.87 6.19
N ALA A 66 6.95 -2.04 6.41
CA ALA A 66 7.84 -2.63 5.40
C ALA A 66 7.47 -4.09 5.09
N ASP A 67 7.01 -4.85 6.09
CA ASP A 67 6.56 -6.23 5.88
C ASP A 67 5.27 -6.30 5.05
N VAL A 68 4.35 -5.34 5.26
CA VAL A 68 3.15 -5.20 4.43
C VAL A 68 3.53 -4.87 2.98
N MET A 69 4.42 -3.90 2.75
CA MET A 69 4.87 -3.56 1.39
C MET A 69 5.56 -4.74 0.70
N ARG A 70 6.49 -5.42 1.38
CA ARG A 70 7.14 -6.62 0.84
C ARG A 70 6.13 -7.73 0.58
N ALA A 71 5.11 -7.89 1.43
CA ALA A 71 4.01 -8.81 1.18
C ALA A 71 3.19 -8.44 -0.06
N CYS A 72 2.94 -7.15 -0.28
CA CYS A 72 2.29 -6.64 -1.48
C CYS A 72 3.15 -6.79 -2.75
N ALA A 73 4.48 -6.87 -2.62
CA ALA A 73 5.42 -7.07 -3.71
C ALA A 73 5.56 -8.54 -4.15
N ARG A 74 5.11 -9.51 -3.33
CA ARG A 74 5.22 -10.93 -3.65
C ARG A 74 4.36 -11.30 -4.87
N SER A 75 4.94 -12.09 -5.76
CA SER A 75 4.21 -12.76 -6.84
C SER A 75 3.11 -13.67 -6.30
N ALA A 76 1.99 -13.73 -6.99
CA ALA A 76 0.87 -14.63 -6.73
C ALA A 76 0.29 -15.15 -8.05
N PRO A 77 -0.46 -16.26 -8.05
CA PRO A 77 -1.14 -16.73 -9.26
C PRO A 77 -2.04 -15.63 -9.87
N GLY A 78 -1.80 -15.26 -11.13
CA GLY A 78 -2.50 -14.16 -11.82
C GLY A 78 -1.94 -12.75 -11.53
N ARG A 79 -0.87 -12.66 -10.73
CA ARG A 79 -0.09 -11.46 -10.46
C ARG A 79 1.37 -11.86 -10.25
N GLU A 80 1.97 -12.37 -11.31
CA GLU A 80 3.32 -12.89 -11.33
C GLU A 80 4.34 -11.75 -11.16
N ASP A 81 4.03 -10.58 -11.73
CA ASP A 81 4.87 -9.38 -11.68
C ASP A 81 4.23 -8.27 -10.84
N THR A 82 5.08 -7.54 -10.11
CA THR A 82 4.67 -6.35 -9.35
C THR A 82 5.68 -5.22 -9.58
N TRP A 83 5.22 -3.98 -9.54
CA TRP A 83 6.05 -2.78 -9.68
C TRP A 83 6.77 -2.38 -8.38
N ILE A 84 6.60 -3.14 -7.30
CA ILE A 84 7.13 -2.76 -5.99
C ILE A 84 8.53 -3.36 -5.86
N SER A 85 9.56 -2.59 -6.22
CA SER A 85 10.96 -2.95 -6.01
C SER A 85 11.41 -2.65 -4.57
N GLU A 86 12.59 -3.14 -4.17
CA GLU A 86 13.13 -2.82 -2.83
C GLU A 86 13.46 -1.33 -2.69
N GLU A 87 13.77 -0.62 -3.78
CA GLU A 87 13.91 0.85 -3.77
C GLU A 87 12.59 1.53 -3.36
N PHE A 88 11.46 1.04 -3.88
CA PHE A 88 10.15 1.54 -3.47
C PHE A 88 9.84 1.20 -2.00
N VAL A 89 10.20 0.02 -1.53
CA VAL A 89 10.07 -0.33 -0.10
C VAL A 89 10.89 0.65 0.77
N GLU A 90 12.12 0.97 0.38
CA GLU A 90 12.99 1.92 1.08
C GLU A 90 12.35 3.31 1.15
N VAL A 91 11.97 3.88 0.00
CA VAL A 91 11.45 5.26 -0.07
C VAL A 91 10.12 5.42 0.65
N TYR A 92 9.20 4.46 0.53
CA TYR A 92 7.92 4.52 1.24
C TYR A 92 8.10 4.28 2.74
N SER A 93 9.11 3.49 3.16
CA SER A 93 9.45 3.35 4.58
C SER A 93 9.98 4.66 5.16
N GLN A 94 10.73 5.46 4.37
CA GLN A 94 11.13 6.82 4.79
C GLN A 94 9.91 7.74 4.95
N LEU A 95 8.92 7.64 4.07
CA LEU A 95 7.65 8.37 4.24
C LEU A 95 6.89 7.91 5.48
N HIS A 96 6.91 6.62 5.79
CA HIS A 96 6.30 6.07 6.98
C HIS A 96 6.97 6.61 8.26
N GLU A 97 8.30 6.56 8.32
CA GLU A 97 9.09 7.13 9.41
C GLU A 97 8.84 8.64 9.60
N ALA A 98 8.59 9.37 8.50
CA ALA A 98 8.23 10.78 8.51
C ALA A 98 6.74 11.05 8.84
N GLY A 99 5.92 10.02 9.02
CA GLY A 99 4.50 10.13 9.37
C GLY A 99 3.56 10.45 8.21
N PHE A 100 4.01 10.22 6.96
CA PHE A 100 3.22 10.45 5.75
C PHE A 100 2.70 9.17 5.11
N ALA A 101 3.26 8.01 5.43
CA ALA A 101 2.75 6.74 4.94
C ALA A 101 2.32 5.84 6.10
N HIS A 102 1.25 5.08 5.88
CA HIS A 102 0.64 4.25 6.92
C HIS A 102 0.33 2.85 6.41
N SER A 103 0.35 1.89 7.33
CA SER A 103 -0.10 0.53 7.08
C SER A 103 -1.26 0.13 7.99
N VAL A 104 -2.16 -0.68 7.45
CA VAL A 104 -3.19 -1.38 8.21
C VAL A 104 -2.99 -2.87 8.02
N GLU A 105 -2.85 -3.58 9.13
CA GLU A 105 -2.42 -4.98 9.14
C GLU A 105 -3.49 -5.89 9.73
N SER A 106 -3.67 -7.07 9.14
CA SER A 106 -4.49 -8.15 9.67
C SER A 106 -3.61 -9.27 10.21
N TRP A 107 -3.77 -9.59 11.49
CA TRP A 107 -3.00 -10.59 12.21
C TRP A 107 -3.88 -11.75 12.64
N GLN A 108 -3.36 -12.97 12.54
CA GLN A 108 -3.99 -14.19 13.04
C GLN A 108 -2.94 -15.03 13.77
N ASP A 109 -3.20 -15.38 15.03
CA ASP A 109 -2.28 -16.17 15.86
C ASP A 109 -0.84 -15.63 15.87
N GLY A 110 -0.71 -14.30 15.93
CA GLY A 110 0.58 -13.60 15.92
C GLY A 110 1.27 -13.52 14.56
N ARG A 111 0.63 -13.95 13.47
CA ARG A 111 1.17 -13.91 12.11
C ARG A 111 0.47 -12.85 11.27
N LEU A 112 1.23 -12.08 10.50
CA LEU A 112 0.72 -11.17 9.49
C LEU A 112 0.09 -11.98 8.34
N VAL A 113 -1.23 -11.89 8.17
CA VAL A 113 -1.99 -12.64 7.16
C VAL A 113 -2.54 -11.75 6.03
N GLY A 114 -2.39 -10.44 6.15
CA GLY A 114 -2.76 -9.48 5.11
C GLY A 114 -2.57 -8.05 5.58
N GLY A 115 -2.69 -7.11 4.65
CA GLY A 115 -2.60 -5.69 4.97
C GLY A 115 -2.72 -4.83 3.72
N LEU A 116 -2.72 -3.53 3.97
CA LEU A 116 -2.65 -2.47 2.97
C LEU A 116 -1.69 -1.39 3.47
N TYR A 117 -1.10 -0.65 2.53
CA TYR A 117 -0.32 0.54 2.82
C TYR A 117 -0.78 1.70 1.94
N GLY A 118 -0.49 2.93 2.33
CA GLY A 118 -0.78 4.13 1.54
C GLY A 118 -0.05 5.35 2.07
N VAL A 119 -0.05 6.41 1.26
CA VAL A 119 0.37 7.79 1.58
C VAL A 119 -0.88 8.64 1.76
#